data_AF-A0A382QJI0-F1
#
_entry.id   AF-A0A382QJI0-F1
#
_cell.length_a   1.000
_cell.length_b   1.000
_cell.length_c   1.000
_cell.angle_alpha   90.00
_cell.angle_beta   90.00
_cell.angle_gamma   90.00
#
_symmetry.space_group_name_H-M   'P 1'
#
loop_
_entity.id
_entity.type
_entity.pdbx_description
1 polymer ?
#
loop_
_entity_poly.entity_id
_entity_poly.type
_entity_poly.pdbx_seq_one_letter_code
_entity_poly.pdbx_strand_id
1 'polypeptide(L)'
;FPYIRMGRSITGYVVDRTAGKFGPFENQIFLGDFTQSIIMRATTEQINGVWQGACYPFREGLSTGILNVQFTPKGRLLTGGTNRGWPVRGIKPFALERLDWTGRMPFEIKRINITPDGFKITFTKPVEAKTGNDPKSYRVSTFTHIYHGGYGGPEVDQTTPQVKSAKLAADGLSAQIVLSELKRGHVHEFDLGLLRNRDQEELLHRHAYYTVNEVPKK
;
A
#
# COMPACT_ATOMS: atom_id res chain seq x y z
N PHE A 1 6.76 5.84 -5.08
CA PHE A 1 5.81 4.78 -5.49
C PHE A 1 6.42 4.03 -6.65
N PRO A 2 6.41 2.68 -6.62
CA PRO A 2 6.93 1.88 -7.72
C PRO A 2 6.16 2.08 -9.02
N TYR A 3 6.88 2.42 -10.10
CA TYR A 3 6.30 2.59 -11.44
C TYR A 3 5.68 1.28 -11.93
N ILE A 4 4.55 1.36 -12.64
CA ILE A 4 3.71 0.24 -13.11
C ILE A 4 2.99 -0.52 -11.99
N ARG A 5 3.67 -0.89 -10.90
CA ARG A 5 3.06 -1.66 -9.81
C ARG A 5 2.05 -0.83 -9.00
N MET A 6 2.35 0.45 -8.80
CA MET A 6 1.57 1.39 -8.00
C MET A 6 1.29 2.68 -8.76
N GLY A 7 0.81 2.55 -10.01
CA GLY A 7 0.58 3.69 -10.90
C GLY A 7 1.75 3.99 -11.84
N ARG A 8 1.49 4.86 -12.81
CA ARG A 8 2.48 5.38 -13.76
C ARG A 8 2.55 6.90 -13.76
N SER A 9 1.48 7.56 -13.32
CA SER A 9 1.29 9.00 -13.35
C SER A 9 0.45 9.38 -12.12
N ILE A 10 1.06 9.36 -10.95
CA ILE A 10 0.37 9.63 -9.68
C ILE A 10 -0.04 11.09 -9.63
N THR A 11 -1.28 11.34 -9.24
CA THR A 11 -1.90 12.66 -9.25
C THR A 11 -2.35 13.06 -7.85
N GLY A 12 -3.32 13.98 -7.74
CA GLY A 12 -3.73 14.60 -6.49
C GLY A 12 -3.91 13.62 -5.33
N TYR A 13 -3.69 14.12 -4.13
CA TYR A 13 -3.80 13.35 -2.90
C TYR A 13 -4.68 14.07 -1.88
N VAL A 14 -5.26 13.28 -0.97
CA VAL A 14 -5.99 13.79 0.19
C VAL A 14 -5.74 12.88 1.39
N VAL A 15 -5.68 13.46 2.59
CA VAL A 15 -5.60 12.67 3.84
C VAL A 15 -7.01 12.36 4.31
N ASP A 16 -7.27 11.10 4.68
CA ASP A 16 -8.52 10.71 5.30
C ASP A 16 -8.63 11.29 6.72
N ARG A 17 -9.40 12.38 6.83
CA ARG A 17 -9.79 13.01 8.10
C ARG A 17 -11.28 12.83 8.37
N THR A 18 -11.86 11.76 7.84
CA THR A 18 -13.31 11.56 7.88
C THR A 18 -13.81 10.94 9.19
N ALA A 19 -12.92 10.68 10.16
CA ALA A 19 -13.23 10.09 11.47
C ALA A 19 -13.98 8.75 11.34
N GLY A 20 -13.43 7.84 10.53
CA GLY A 20 -13.98 6.49 10.30
C GLY A 20 -15.16 6.41 9.33
N LYS A 21 -15.65 7.55 8.79
CA LYS A 21 -16.74 7.54 7.80
C LYS A 21 -16.33 6.90 6.46
N PHE A 22 -15.03 6.82 6.17
CA PHE A 22 -14.48 6.14 5.00
C PHE A 22 -13.67 4.87 5.35
N GLY A 23 -14.22 4.04 6.22
CA GLY A 23 -13.61 2.76 6.58
C GLY A 23 -12.42 2.89 7.55
N PRO A 24 -11.56 1.86 7.65
CA PRO A 24 -10.57 1.73 8.72
C PRO A 24 -9.27 2.54 8.51
N PHE A 25 -9.22 3.40 7.49
CA PHE A 25 -7.99 4.00 6.98
C PHE A 25 -7.81 5.48 7.37
N GLU A 26 -8.36 5.87 8.51
CA GLU A 26 -8.20 7.21 9.05
C GLU A 26 -6.70 7.60 9.16
N ASN A 27 -6.41 8.85 8.83
CA ASN A 27 -5.07 9.46 8.75
C ASN A 27 -4.13 8.81 7.72
N GLN A 28 -4.66 8.05 6.77
CA GLN A 28 -3.90 7.60 5.60
C GLN A 28 -4.07 8.56 4.43
N ILE A 29 -3.10 8.53 3.51
CA ILE A 29 -3.11 9.33 2.30
C ILE A 29 -3.78 8.50 1.20
N PHE A 30 -4.74 9.09 0.50
CA PHE A 30 -5.34 8.53 -0.71
C PHE A 30 -4.84 9.31 -1.91
N LEU A 31 -4.43 8.61 -2.97
CA LEU A 31 -3.85 9.20 -4.17
C LEU A 31 -4.51 8.63 -5.42
N GLY A 32 -4.70 9.48 -6.44
CA GLY A 32 -5.11 9.05 -7.77
C GLY A 32 -3.92 8.63 -8.65
N ASP A 33 -4.22 7.89 -9.71
CA ASP A 33 -3.30 7.70 -10.84
C ASP A 33 -4.03 7.97 -12.17
N PHE A 34 -3.37 8.74 -13.03
CA PHE A 34 -3.93 9.12 -14.32
C PHE A 34 -3.97 7.93 -15.29
N THR A 35 -2.83 7.29 -15.54
CA THR A 35 -2.70 6.28 -16.60
C THR A 35 -3.47 4.99 -16.31
N GLN A 36 -3.49 4.55 -15.05
CA GLN A 36 -4.11 3.30 -14.63
C GLN A 36 -5.55 3.45 -14.17
N SER A 37 -6.03 4.69 -13.98
CA SER A 37 -7.41 4.96 -13.52
C SER A 37 -7.71 4.25 -12.19
N ILE A 38 -6.80 4.42 -11.22
CA ILE A 38 -6.88 3.79 -9.90
C ILE A 38 -6.76 4.81 -8.77
N ILE A 39 -7.18 4.40 -7.58
CA ILE A 39 -6.89 5.04 -6.31
C ILE A 39 -6.03 4.08 -5.48
N MET A 40 -5.04 4.64 -4.79
CA MET A 40 -4.11 3.94 -3.91
C MET A 40 -4.09 4.60 -2.54
N ARG A 41 -3.58 3.87 -1.55
CA ARG A 41 -3.31 4.38 -0.20
C ARG A 41 -1.82 4.49 0.05
N ALA A 42 -1.43 5.38 0.96
CA ALA A 42 -0.10 5.41 1.54
C ALA A 42 -0.14 5.77 3.03
N THR A 43 0.88 5.29 3.73
CA THR A 43 1.19 5.65 5.11
C THR A 43 2.64 6.06 5.21
N THR A 44 2.92 7.00 6.10
CA THR A 44 4.28 7.49 6.36
C THR A 44 4.65 7.31 7.82
N GLU A 45 5.95 7.25 8.07
CA GLU A 45 6.56 7.31 9.39
C GLU A 45 7.89 8.06 9.29
N GLN A 46 8.35 8.58 10.43
CA GLN A 46 9.63 9.28 10.51
C GLN A 46 10.63 8.44 11.31
N ILE A 47 11.75 8.09 10.69
CA ILE A 47 12.80 7.25 11.28
C ILE A 47 14.11 8.02 11.18
N ASN A 48 14.78 8.26 12.32
CA ASN A 48 16.01 9.05 12.39
C ASN A 48 15.89 10.43 11.69
N GLY A 49 14.71 11.06 11.77
CA GLY A 49 14.42 12.34 11.12
C GLY A 49 14.01 12.26 9.63
N VAL A 50 14.13 11.09 8.99
CA VAL A 50 13.80 10.87 7.58
C VAL A 50 12.38 10.32 7.44
N TRP A 51 11.60 10.94 6.55
CA TRP A 51 10.28 10.41 6.18
C TRP A 51 10.40 9.25 5.20
N GLN A 52 9.69 8.18 5.50
CA GLN A 52 9.55 7.00 4.64
C GLN A 52 8.20 6.33 4.89
N GLY A 53 7.93 5.21 4.23
CA GLY A 53 6.69 4.47 4.48
C GLY A 53 6.31 3.53 3.35
N ALA A 54 5.03 3.18 3.34
CA ALA A 54 4.48 2.19 2.41
C ALA A 54 3.24 2.68 1.67
N CYS A 55 3.05 2.12 0.47
CA CYS A 55 1.86 2.28 -0.34
C CYS A 55 1.16 0.95 -0.58
N TYR A 56 -0.16 1.04 -0.77
CA TYR A 56 -1.10 -0.08 -0.85
C TYR A 56 -2.08 0.13 -2.01
N PRO A 57 -2.38 -0.89 -2.82
CA PRO A 57 -3.53 -0.86 -3.70
C PRO A 57 -4.83 -0.58 -2.94
N PHE A 58 -5.83 0.00 -3.61
CA PHE A 58 -7.11 0.29 -2.97
C PHE A 58 -8.34 0.14 -3.88
N ARG A 59 -8.39 0.87 -5.00
CA ARG A 59 -9.55 0.75 -5.91
C ARG A 59 -9.17 0.96 -7.36
N GLU A 60 -9.71 0.10 -8.21
CA GLU A 60 -9.61 0.19 -9.66
C GLU A 60 -10.97 0.20 -10.35
N GLY A 61 -10.95 0.29 -11.68
CA GLY A 61 -12.15 0.32 -12.51
C GLY A 61 -12.78 1.71 -12.63
N LEU A 62 -12.01 2.77 -12.40
CA LEU A 62 -12.49 4.15 -12.59
C LEU A 62 -12.58 4.49 -14.07
N SER A 63 -13.54 5.35 -14.39
CA SER A 63 -13.96 5.60 -15.76
C SER A 63 -12.98 6.43 -16.59
N THR A 64 -12.06 7.17 -15.96
CA THR A 64 -11.16 8.13 -16.60
C THR A 64 -9.79 8.20 -15.93
N GLY A 65 -8.84 8.96 -16.48
CA GLY A 65 -7.58 9.24 -15.79
C GLY A 65 -7.80 10.19 -14.61
N ILE A 66 -7.35 9.78 -13.43
CA ILE A 66 -7.60 10.55 -12.20
C ILE A 66 -6.62 11.70 -12.11
N LEU A 67 -7.12 12.92 -11.90
CA LEU A 67 -6.30 14.12 -11.67
C LEU A 67 -6.36 14.60 -10.22
N ASN A 68 -7.49 14.37 -9.54
CA ASN A 68 -7.66 14.79 -8.15
C ASN A 68 -8.60 13.85 -7.39
N VAL A 69 -8.43 13.80 -6.08
CA VAL A 69 -9.26 13.07 -5.13
C VAL A 69 -9.60 13.98 -3.95
N GLN A 70 -10.83 13.94 -3.45
CA GLN A 70 -11.25 14.81 -2.35
C GLN A 70 -12.32 14.14 -1.48
N PHE A 71 -12.14 14.19 -0.16
CA PHE A 71 -13.19 13.80 0.77
C PHE A 71 -14.26 14.88 0.90
N THR A 72 -15.52 14.45 0.86
CA THR A 72 -16.67 15.28 1.23
C THR A 72 -16.82 15.34 2.76
N PRO A 73 -17.52 16.36 3.32
CA PRO A 73 -17.82 16.41 4.76
C PRO A 73 -18.61 15.18 5.29
N LYS A 74 -19.30 14.48 4.40
CA LYS A 74 -20.04 13.24 4.69
C LYS A 74 -19.17 11.97 4.62
N GLY A 75 -17.86 12.10 4.38
CA GLY A 75 -16.92 10.97 4.36
C GLY A 75 -16.93 10.14 3.08
N ARG A 76 -17.42 10.70 1.97
CA ARG A 76 -17.35 10.07 0.64
C ARG A 76 -16.13 10.57 -0.10
N LEU A 77 -15.44 9.71 -0.86
CA LEU A 77 -14.28 10.09 -1.66
C LEU A 77 -14.73 10.41 -3.09
N LEU A 78 -14.59 11.66 -3.50
CA LEU A 78 -14.78 12.08 -4.89
C LEU A 78 -13.47 11.92 -5.66
N THR A 79 -13.58 11.54 -6.92
CA THR A 79 -12.46 11.40 -7.84
C THR A 79 -12.88 11.80 -9.25
N GLY A 80 -11.95 12.29 -10.05
CA GLY A 80 -12.25 12.66 -11.42
C GLY A 80 -11.05 13.16 -12.19
N GLY A 81 -11.27 13.35 -13.48
CA GLY A 81 -10.25 13.86 -14.38
C GLY A 81 -10.63 13.69 -15.84
N THR A 82 -9.67 13.27 -16.66
CA THR A 82 -9.81 13.22 -18.12
C THR A 82 -9.00 12.09 -18.73
N ASN A 83 -9.28 11.75 -19.99
CA ASN A 83 -8.45 10.87 -20.82
C ASN A 83 -7.54 11.63 -21.80
N ARG A 84 -7.49 12.98 -21.73
CA ARG A 84 -6.68 13.81 -22.63
C ARG A 84 -5.20 13.76 -22.28
N GLY A 85 -4.34 13.74 -23.30
CA GLY A 85 -2.89 13.89 -23.19
C GLY A 85 -2.11 12.58 -23.24
N TRP A 86 -2.44 11.62 -22.37
CA TRP A 86 -1.74 10.32 -22.31
C TRP A 86 -2.74 9.16 -22.36
N PRO A 87 -2.32 7.96 -22.79
CA PRO A 87 -3.13 6.76 -22.68
C PRO A 87 -3.59 6.52 -21.23
N VAL A 88 -4.87 6.21 -21.06
CA VAL A 88 -5.49 5.89 -19.77
C VAL A 88 -6.28 4.59 -19.87
N ARG A 89 -6.39 3.85 -18.76
CA ARG A 89 -7.17 2.61 -18.69
C ARG A 89 -8.67 2.88 -18.78
N GLY A 90 -9.16 3.88 -18.05
CA GLY A 90 -10.54 4.36 -18.13
C GLY A 90 -10.71 5.32 -19.30
N ILE A 91 -11.43 4.91 -20.34
CA ILE A 91 -11.46 5.65 -21.62
C ILE A 91 -12.48 6.78 -21.70
N LYS A 92 -13.29 7.04 -20.66
CA LYS A 92 -14.28 8.13 -20.72
C LYS A 92 -13.55 9.48 -20.79
N PRO A 93 -14.02 10.42 -21.64
CA PRO A 93 -13.33 11.69 -21.86
C PRO A 93 -13.21 12.53 -20.59
N PHE A 94 -14.25 12.50 -19.77
CA PHE A 94 -14.33 13.13 -18.46
C PHE A 94 -15.19 12.26 -17.56
N ALA A 95 -14.91 12.26 -16.26
CA ALA A 95 -15.77 11.66 -15.26
C ALA A 95 -15.59 12.37 -13.91
N LEU A 96 -16.70 12.47 -13.18
CA LEU A 96 -16.73 12.73 -11.74
C LEU A 96 -17.39 11.52 -11.08
N GLU A 97 -16.61 10.78 -10.29
CA GLU A 97 -17.04 9.56 -9.65
C GLU A 97 -16.92 9.69 -8.13
N ARG A 98 -17.72 8.89 -7.43
CA ARG A 98 -17.79 8.88 -5.98
C ARG A 98 -17.60 7.45 -5.50
N LEU A 99 -16.70 7.28 -4.55
CA LEU A 99 -16.54 6.04 -3.80
C LEU A 99 -17.26 6.22 -2.46
N ASP A 100 -18.15 5.28 -2.18
CA ASP A 100 -18.88 5.19 -0.92
C ASP A 100 -18.34 4.00 -0.10
N TRP A 101 -18.13 4.23 1.19
CA TRP A 101 -17.81 3.14 2.10
C TRP A 101 -19.02 2.21 2.24
N THR A 102 -18.80 0.90 2.09
CA THR A 102 -19.88 -0.09 2.12
C THR A 102 -20.40 -0.39 3.53
N GLY A 103 -19.71 0.09 4.57
CA GLY A 103 -19.97 -0.28 5.95
C GLY A 103 -19.40 -1.64 6.35
N ARG A 104 -18.83 -2.41 5.41
CA ARG A 104 -18.32 -3.77 5.67
C ARG A 104 -16.81 -3.77 5.74
N MET A 105 -16.26 -4.12 6.90
CA MET A 105 -14.81 -4.24 7.09
C MET A 105 -14.25 -5.37 6.21
N PRO A 106 -13.31 -5.11 5.28
CA PRO A 106 -12.57 -6.15 4.58
C PRO A 106 -11.40 -6.65 5.44
N PHE A 107 -10.86 -7.83 5.11
CA PHE A 107 -9.53 -8.23 5.57
C PHE A 107 -8.47 -7.58 4.68
N GLU A 108 -7.66 -6.68 5.25
CA GLU A 108 -6.77 -5.78 4.54
C GLU A 108 -5.47 -5.51 5.29
N ILE A 109 -4.43 -5.11 4.54
CA ILE A 109 -3.22 -4.53 5.11
C ILE A 109 -3.54 -3.08 5.52
N LYS A 110 -3.56 -2.83 6.82
CA LYS A 110 -3.82 -1.50 7.39
C LYS A 110 -2.58 -0.62 7.31
N ARG A 111 -1.43 -1.13 7.76
CA ARG A 111 -0.16 -0.37 7.80
C ARG A 111 1.03 -1.32 7.90
N ILE A 112 2.17 -0.89 7.38
CA ILE A 112 3.48 -1.53 7.53
C ILE A 112 4.42 -0.50 8.14
N ASN A 113 5.07 -0.87 9.24
CA ASN A 113 6.09 -0.08 9.90
C ASN A 113 7.41 -0.83 9.94
N ILE A 114 8.52 -0.15 9.74
CA ILE A 114 9.84 -0.76 9.87
C ILE A 114 10.19 -1.04 11.35
N THR A 115 10.90 -2.12 11.60
CA THR A 115 11.54 -2.42 12.89
C THR A 115 13.06 -2.59 12.69
N PRO A 116 13.85 -2.66 13.77
CA PRO A 116 15.31 -2.76 13.64
C PRO A 116 15.82 -3.97 12.84
N ASP A 117 14.98 -5.01 12.70
CA ASP A 117 15.31 -6.31 12.11
C ASP A 117 14.27 -6.82 11.09
N GLY A 118 13.26 -6.02 10.75
CA GLY A 118 12.20 -6.43 9.85
C GLY A 118 11.06 -5.42 9.80
N PHE A 119 9.82 -5.91 9.92
CA PHE A 119 8.63 -5.10 9.79
C PHE A 119 7.51 -5.55 10.72
N LYS A 120 6.73 -4.59 11.20
CA LYS A 120 5.43 -4.81 11.81
C LYS A 120 4.34 -4.55 10.77
N ILE A 121 3.51 -5.56 10.51
CA ILE A 121 2.37 -5.49 9.61
C ILE A 121 1.11 -5.45 10.46
N THR A 122 0.26 -4.44 10.27
CA THR A 122 -1.02 -4.28 10.97
C THR A 122 -2.16 -4.56 10.00
N PHE A 123 -3.18 -5.28 10.45
CA PHE A 123 -4.32 -5.72 9.66
C PHE A 123 -5.63 -5.08 10.14
N THR A 124 -6.66 -5.10 9.29
CA THR A 124 -8.01 -4.63 9.64
C THR A 124 -8.88 -5.69 10.31
N LYS A 125 -8.53 -6.97 10.13
CA LYS A 125 -9.17 -8.12 10.78
C LYS A 125 -8.11 -9.05 11.38
N PRO A 126 -8.45 -9.82 12.44
CA PRO A 126 -7.54 -10.79 13.03
C PRO A 126 -7.11 -11.88 12.05
N VAL A 127 -5.81 -12.03 11.84
CA VAL A 127 -5.21 -13.16 11.11
C VAL A 127 -5.38 -14.44 11.93
N GLU A 128 -5.57 -15.57 11.26
CA GLU A 128 -5.52 -16.87 11.95
C GLU A 128 -4.09 -17.21 12.40
N ALA A 129 -3.97 -18.02 13.46
CA ALA A 129 -2.66 -18.36 14.02
C ALA A 129 -1.79 -19.19 13.07
N LYS A 130 -2.39 -20.05 12.24
CA LYS A 130 -1.68 -20.99 11.36
C LYS A 130 -0.85 -20.24 10.32
N THR A 131 -1.49 -19.46 9.46
CA THR A 131 -0.79 -18.68 8.43
C THR A 131 -0.09 -17.47 9.04
N GLY A 132 -0.65 -16.85 10.08
CA GLY A 132 -0.07 -15.67 10.72
C GLY A 132 1.27 -15.89 11.42
N ASN A 133 1.55 -17.10 11.93
CA ASN A 133 2.85 -17.45 12.53
C ASN A 133 3.78 -18.24 11.60
N ASP A 134 3.39 -18.51 10.35
CA ASP A 134 4.24 -19.20 9.39
C ASP A 134 5.07 -18.17 8.59
N PRO A 135 6.40 -18.13 8.72
CA PRO A 135 7.25 -17.24 7.94
C PRO A 135 7.06 -17.38 6.43
N LYS A 136 6.68 -18.57 5.94
CA LYS A 136 6.43 -18.82 4.50
C LYS A 136 5.21 -18.07 3.98
N SER A 137 4.30 -17.64 4.85
CA SER A 137 3.13 -16.85 4.48
C SER A 137 3.47 -15.38 4.15
N TYR A 138 4.70 -14.96 4.44
CA TYR A 138 5.20 -13.62 4.17
C TYR A 138 6.30 -13.72 3.12
N ARG A 139 6.02 -13.25 1.89
CA ARG A 139 7.05 -13.15 0.86
C ARG A 139 7.49 -11.72 0.73
N VAL A 140 8.80 -11.49 0.81
CA VAL A 140 9.41 -10.18 0.63
C VAL A 140 10.45 -10.26 -0.48
N SER A 141 10.32 -9.38 -1.46
CA SER A 141 11.32 -9.10 -2.48
C SER A 141 11.76 -7.65 -2.35
N THR A 142 12.93 -7.31 -2.87
CA THR A 142 13.40 -5.93 -2.93
C THR A 142 13.80 -5.56 -4.33
N PHE A 143 13.73 -4.29 -4.68
CA PHE A 143 14.32 -3.72 -5.89
C PHE A 143 14.64 -2.24 -5.66
N THR A 144 15.45 -1.67 -6.54
CA THR A 144 15.65 -0.21 -6.61
C THR A 144 15.60 0.25 -8.06
N HIS A 145 15.81 1.54 -8.29
CA HIS A 145 15.87 2.13 -9.62
C HIS A 145 17.20 2.86 -9.80
N ILE A 146 17.70 2.86 -11.03
CA ILE A 146 18.85 3.68 -11.40
C ILE A 146 18.42 5.15 -11.26
N TYR A 147 19.21 5.95 -10.54
CA TYR A 147 18.98 7.39 -10.47
C TYR A 147 19.53 8.05 -11.73
N HIS A 148 18.65 8.40 -12.68
CA HIS A 148 18.98 9.12 -13.89
C HIS A 148 17.86 10.10 -14.29
N GLY A 149 18.18 11.09 -15.13
CA GLY A 149 17.22 12.12 -15.56
C GLY A 149 16.25 11.70 -16.67
N GLY A 150 16.33 10.46 -17.15
CA GLY A 150 15.44 9.94 -18.20
C GLY A 150 14.06 9.60 -17.65
N TYR A 151 13.03 9.62 -18.50
CA TYR A 151 11.68 9.25 -18.07
C TYR A 151 11.57 7.75 -17.82
N GLY A 152 11.07 7.40 -16.63
CA GLY A 152 11.02 6.03 -16.17
C GLY A 152 12.41 5.44 -15.91
N GLY A 153 12.45 4.19 -15.47
CA GLY A 153 13.70 3.47 -15.24
C GLY A 153 13.41 2.01 -14.93
N PRO A 154 14.28 1.08 -15.34
CA PRO A 154 14.10 -0.33 -15.00
C PRO A 154 14.18 -0.52 -13.48
N GLU A 155 13.51 -1.56 -13.00
CA GLU A 155 13.80 -2.10 -11.66
C GLU A 155 15.11 -2.87 -11.73
N VAL A 156 16.03 -2.61 -10.80
CA VAL A 156 17.36 -3.22 -10.72
C VAL A 156 17.66 -3.72 -9.31
N ASP A 157 18.77 -4.45 -9.18
CA ASP A 157 19.32 -4.97 -7.92
C ASP A 157 18.31 -5.77 -7.09
N GLN A 158 17.49 -6.58 -7.76
CA GLN A 158 16.48 -7.40 -7.13
C GLN A 158 17.10 -8.37 -6.12
N THR A 159 16.49 -8.49 -4.95
CA THR A 159 16.86 -9.50 -3.95
C THR A 159 15.62 -10.11 -3.31
N THR A 160 15.78 -11.25 -2.65
CA THR A 160 14.71 -11.96 -1.95
C THR A 160 15.15 -12.26 -0.52
N PRO A 161 15.11 -11.28 0.40
CA PRO A 161 15.49 -11.52 1.79
C PRO A 161 14.59 -12.60 2.40
N GLN A 162 15.19 -13.52 3.16
CA GLN A 162 14.46 -14.59 3.81
C GLN A 162 13.68 -14.02 5.00
N VAL A 163 12.40 -14.39 5.14
CA VAL A 163 11.66 -14.17 6.39
C VAL A 163 12.09 -15.24 7.39
N LYS A 164 12.86 -14.84 8.40
CA LYS A 164 13.43 -15.74 9.42
C LYS A 164 12.40 -16.17 10.45
N SER A 165 11.51 -15.26 10.82
CA SER A 165 10.42 -15.53 11.77
C SER A 165 9.23 -14.63 11.50
N ALA A 166 8.06 -15.10 11.91
CA ALA A 166 6.81 -14.35 11.96
C ALA A 166 6.15 -14.62 13.30
N LYS A 167 5.82 -13.55 14.03
CA LYS A 167 5.15 -13.62 15.33
C LYS A 167 3.86 -12.82 15.27
N LEU A 168 2.74 -13.52 15.28
CA LEU A 168 1.42 -12.90 15.35
C LEU A 168 1.16 -12.39 16.78
N ALA A 169 0.58 -11.20 16.89
CA ALA A 169 0.08 -10.67 18.16
C ALA A 169 -1.11 -11.51 18.65
N ALA A 170 -1.36 -11.50 19.97
CA ALA A 170 -2.42 -12.31 20.58
C ALA A 170 -3.83 -11.96 20.04
N ASP A 171 -4.06 -10.70 19.68
CA ASP A 171 -5.30 -10.23 19.07
C ASP A 171 -5.42 -10.60 17.58
N GLY A 172 -4.34 -11.07 16.94
CA GLY A 172 -4.27 -11.34 15.52
C GLY A 172 -4.21 -10.10 14.62
N LEU A 173 -4.19 -8.89 15.18
CA LEU A 173 -4.28 -7.64 14.41
C LEU A 173 -2.94 -7.10 13.94
N SER A 174 -1.84 -7.72 14.37
CA SER A 174 -0.52 -7.42 13.82
C SER A 174 0.41 -8.62 13.83
N ALA A 175 1.35 -8.64 12.91
CA ALA A 175 2.44 -9.60 12.86
C ALA A 175 3.78 -8.88 12.82
N GLN A 176 4.73 -9.34 13.61
CA GLN A 176 6.12 -8.93 13.55
C GLN A 176 6.89 -9.95 12.73
N ILE A 177 7.50 -9.52 11.63
CA ILE A 177 8.38 -10.37 10.83
C ILE A 177 9.84 -9.92 11.00
N VAL A 178 10.75 -10.88 10.99
CA VAL A 178 12.20 -10.63 10.98
C VAL A 178 12.75 -11.06 9.63
N LEU A 179 13.49 -10.17 8.98
CA LEU A 179 14.13 -10.46 7.70
C LEU A 179 15.60 -10.85 7.90
N SER A 180 16.14 -11.59 6.94
CA SER A 180 17.58 -11.86 6.90
C SER A 180 18.41 -10.59 6.76
N GLU A 181 17.87 -9.62 6.03
CA GLU A 181 18.50 -8.35 5.72
C GLU A 181 17.43 -7.28 5.46
N LEU A 182 17.70 -6.05 5.91
CA LEU A 182 16.98 -4.84 5.52
C LEU A 182 17.86 -4.02 4.57
N LYS A 183 17.49 -3.99 3.28
CA LYS A 183 18.27 -3.32 2.25
C LYS A 183 17.92 -1.83 2.14
N ARG A 184 18.76 -0.95 2.69
CA ARG A 184 18.56 0.51 2.56
C ARG A 184 18.63 0.96 1.10
N GLY A 185 17.87 1.98 0.73
CA GLY A 185 17.75 2.49 -0.64
C GLY A 185 16.88 1.63 -1.56
N HIS A 186 16.26 0.56 -1.04
CA HIS A 186 15.39 -0.31 -1.80
C HIS A 186 13.92 -0.13 -1.43
N VAL A 187 13.06 -0.47 -2.38
CA VAL A 187 11.66 -0.81 -2.12
C VAL A 187 11.60 -2.28 -1.72
N HIS A 188 10.97 -2.55 -0.58
CA HIS A 188 10.54 -3.87 -0.15
C HIS A 188 9.10 -4.10 -0.59
N GLU A 189 8.92 -5.03 -1.52
CA GLU A 189 7.61 -5.52 -1.94
C GLU A 189 7.19 -6.68 -1.04
N PHE A 190 5.95 -6.62 -0.59
CA PHE A 190 5.29 -7.68 0.17
C PHE A 190 4.29 -8.38 -0.75
N ASP A 191 4.30 -9.71 -0.73
CA ASP A 191 3.22 -10.56 -1.24
C ASP A 191 2.74 -11.47 -0.11
N LEU A 192 1.54 -11.19 0.39
CA LEU A 192 0.96 -11.82 1.57
C LEU A 192 -0.23 -12.72 1.21
N GLY A 193 -0.30 -13.22 -0.03
CA GLY A 193 -1.47 -13.96 -0.54
C GLY A 193 -1.81 -15.26 0.21
N LEU A 194 -0.88 -15.79 1.00
CA LEU A 194 -1.09 -17.00 1.80
C LEU A 194 -1.76 -16.73 3.16
N LEU A 195 -1.83 -15.47 3.60
CA LEU A 195 -2.50 -15.14 4.86
C LEU A 195 -4.01 -15.37 4.76
N ARG A 196 -4.59 -15.81 5.88
CA ARG A 196 -6.04 -15.93 6.09
C ARG A 196 -6.44 -15.22 7.37
N ASN A 197 -7.63 -14.62 7.39
CA ASN A 197 -8.22 -14.17 8.65
C ASN A 197 -8.84 -15.35 9.41
N ARG A 198 -9.35 -15.11 10.63
CA ARG A 198 -10.05 -16.13 11.43
C ARG A 198 -11.30 -16.72 10.76
N ASP A 199 -11.91 -15.97 9.84
CA ASP A 199 -13.07 -16.39 9.03
C ASP A 199 -12.66 -17.06 7.69
N GLN A 200 -11.37 -17.34 7.50
CA GLN A 200 -10.79 -17.91 6.27
C GLN A 200 -10.88 -17.01 5.02
N GLU A 201 -11.11 -15.70 5.19
CA GLU A 201 -11.04 -14.73 4.10
C GLU A 201 -9.60 -14.49 3.64
N GLU A 202 -9.43 -14.23 2.36
CA GLU A 202 -8.17 -13.76 1.77
C GLU A 202 -8.00 -12.25 1.98
N LEU A 203 -6.74 -11.77 1.94
CA LEU A 203 -6.47 -10.34 1.85
C LEU A 203 -7.08 -9.77 0.57
N LEU A 204 -7.90 -8.73 0.69
CA LEU A 204 -8.47 -8.05 -0.47
C LEU A 204 -7.38 -7.48 -1.38
N HIS A 205 -6.34 -6.87 -0.80
CA HIS A 205 -5.12 -6.48 -1.49
C HIS A 205 -3.91 -7.10 -0.79
N ARG A 206 -3.34 -8.13 -1.42
CA ARG A 206 -2.20 -8.90 -0.87
C ARG A 206 -0.84 -8.22 -1.01
N HIS A 207 -0.74 -7.16 -1.80
CA HIS A 207 0.51 -6.48 -2.12
C HIS A 207 0.67 -5.16 -1.36
N ALA A 208 1.90 -4.85 -0.96
CA ALA A 208 2.30 -3.57 -0.41
C ALA A 208 3.76 -3.28 -0.75
N TYR A 209 4.14 -2.01 -0.73
CA TYR A 209 5.49 -1.59 -1.11
C TYR A 209 6.01 -0.55 -0.12
N TYR A 210 7.10 -0.87 0.58
CA TYR A 210 7.73 -0.01 1.57
C TYR A 210 9.11 0.46 1.07
N THR A 211 9.42 1.75 1.12
CA THR A 211 10.78 2.23 0.79
C THR A 211 11.60 2.39 2.07
N VAL A 212 12.73 1.69 2.16
CA VAL A 212 13.63 1.77 3.33
C VAL A 212 14.74 2.77 3.06
N ASN A 213 14.63 3.95 3.66
CA ASN A 213 15.72 4.95 3.65
C ASN A 213 16.57 4.79 4.92
N GLU A 214 15.92 4.68 6.06
CA GLU A 214 16.51 4.56 7.38
C GLU A 214 15.96 3.34 8.13
N VAL A 215 16.78 2.78 9.02
CA VAL A 215 16.41 1.67 9.91
C VAL A 215 16.50 2.16 11.35
N PRO A 216 15.46 1.96 12.19
CA PRO A 216 15.50 2.39 13.58
C PRO A 216 16.58 1.63 14.36
N LYS A 217 17.15 2.29 15.36
CA LYS A 217 18.09 1.64 16.30
C LYS A 217 17.36 0.59 17.13
N LYS A 218 18.09 -0.44 17.55
CA LYS A 218 17.63 -1.40 18.56
C LYS A 218 17.46 -0.73 19.92
#